data_AF-A0A7L4GAG1-F1
#
_entry.id   AF-A0A7L4GAG1-F1
#
_cell.length_a   1.000
_cell.length_b   1.000
_cell.length_c   1.000
_cell.angle_alpha   90.00
_cell.angle_beta   90.00
_cell.angle_gamma   90.00
#
_symmetry.space_group_name_H-M   'P 1'
#
loop_
_entity.id
_entity.type
_entity.pdbx_description
1 polymer ?
#
loop_
_entity_poly.entity_id
_entity_poly.type
_entity_poly.pdbx_seq_one_letter_code
_entity_poly.pdbx_strand_id
1 'polypeptide(L)'
;QVLDFGWPDMHTPALEKICSICKAMDTWLNATPHNVVVLHNKGNRGRLGVVVAAYMHYSNISASADQALDRFAMKRFYEDKVVPVGQPSQKRYIHYFSGLLSGSIKMNNKPLFLHHVIMHGIPNFESKGGCRPFLKIYQAMQPVYTSGI
;
A
#
# COMPACT_ATOMS: atom_id res chain seq x y z
N GLN A 1 9.20 18.13 -14.06
CA GLN A 1 9.26 18.22 -12.58
C GLN A 1 9.44 16.82 -12.01
N VAL A 2 10.16 16.68 -10.90
CA VAL A 2 10.32 15.40 -10.17
C VAL A 2 9.73 15.58 -8.77
N LEU A 3 8.97 14.60 -8.29
CA LEU A 3 8.40 14.57 -6.94
C LEU A 3 8.84 13.28 -6.24
N ASP A 4 9.54 13.43 -5.12
CA ASP A 4 10.08 12.32 -4.35
C ASP A 4 9.20 11.99 -3.13
N PHE A 5 8.51 10.85 -3.19
CA PHE A 5 7.65 10.41 -2.08
C PHE A 5 8.30 9.37 -1.17
N GLY A 6 9.01 8.38 -1.74
CA GLY A 6 9.92 7.44 -1.07
C GLY A 6 9.37 6.61 0.12
N TRP A 7 9.58 5.29 0.09
CA TRP A 7 9.48 4.43 1.28
C TRP A 7 10.34 3.16 1.11
N PRO A 8 10.67 2.47 2.23
CA PRO A 8 11.50 1.27 2.20
C PRO A 8 10.96 0.18 1.27
N ASP A 9 11.87 -0.64 0.73
CA ASP A 9 11.47 -1.75 -0.11
C ASP A 9 10.67 -2.79 0.68
N MET A 10 9.77 -3.52 0.00
CA MET A 10 8.89 -4.53 0.60
C MET A 10 7.92 -3.99 1.68
N HIS A 11 7.88 -2.67 1.90
CA HIS A 11 6.95 -1.99 2.78
C HIS A 11 5.82 -1.33 1.99
N THR A 12 4.85 -0.81 2.73
CA THR A 12 3.76 0.02 2.19
C THR A 12 3.83 1.41 2.85
N PRO A 13 3.61 2.50 2.10
CA PRO A 13 3.67 3.83 2.70
C PRO A 13 2.41 4.10 3.54
N ALA A 14 2.47 5.11 4.39
CA ALA A 14 1.29 5.60 5.12
C ALA A 14 0.17 5.99 4.14
N LEU A 15 -1.09 5.81 4.57
CA LEU A 15 -2.27 6.12 3.75
C LEU A 15 -2.30 7.58 3.29
N GLU A 16 -1.86 8.50 4.14
CA GLU A 16 -1.72 9.92 3.80
C GLU A 16 -0.72 10.16 2.65
N LYS A 17 0.39 9.41 2.63
CA LYS A 17 1.37 9.48 1.54
C LYS A 17 0.78 8.94 0.24
N ILE A 18 -0.01 7.86 0.30
CA ILE A 18 -0.75 7.35 -0.88
C ILE A 18 -1.69 8.44 -1.42
N CYS A 19 -2.48 9.07 -0.55
CA CYS A 19 -3.39 10.15 -0.93
C CYS A 19 -2.65 11.33 -1.58
N SER A 20 -1.52 11.73 -1.01
CA SER A 20 -0.69 12.84 -1.52
C SER A 20 -0.15 12.53 -2.93
N ILE A 21 0.29 11.29 -3.18
CA ILE A 21 0.71 10.84 -4.51
C ILE A 21 -0.45 10.92 -5.50
N CYS A 22 -1.62 10.37 -5.15
CA CYS A 22 -2.80 10.40 -6.03
C CYS A 22 -3.21 11.83 -6.37
N LYS A 23 -3.26 12.74 -5.39
CA LYS A 23 -3.58 14.16 -5.61
C LYS A 23 -2.57 14.85 -6.52
N ALA A 24 -1.28 14.58 -6.35
CA ALA A 24 -0.23 15.16 -7.19
C ALA A 24 -0.34 14.67 -8.64
N MET A 25 -0.59 13.36 -8.83
CA MET A 25 -0.81 12.78 -10.16
C MET A 25 -2.06 13.38 -10.83
N ASP A 26 -3.17 13.43 -10.11
CA ASP A 26 -4.45 13.95 -10.61
C ASP A 26 -4.33 15.43 -10.99
N THR A 27 -3.73 16.25 -10.12
CA THR A 27 -3.50 17.68 -10.40
C THR A 27 -2.65 17.88 -11.65
N TRP A 28 -1.58 17.10 -11.82
CA TRP A 28 -0.71 17.20 -12.99
C TRP A 28 -1.42 16.75 -14.26
N LEU A 29 -2.10 15.61 -14.23
CA LEU A 29 -2.81 15.06 -15.40
C LEU A 29 -3.98 15.94 -15.84
N ASN A 30 -4.67 16.59 -14.89
CA ASN A 30 -5.80 17.47 -15.20
C ASN A 30 -5.37 18.90 -15.59
N ALA A 31 -4.11 19.29 -15.39
CA ALA A 31 -3.65 20.63 -15.75
C ALA A 31 -3.62 20.85 -17.27
N THR A 32 -3.20 19.87 -18.06
CA THR A 32 -3.32 19.88 -19.53
C THR A 32 -3.49 18.45 -20.07
N PRO A 33 -4.24 18.23 -21.16
CA PRO A 33 -4.48 16.89 -21.70
C PRO A 33 -3.22 16.21 -22.27
N HIS A 34 -2.12 16.94 -22.47
CA HIS A 34 -0.86 16.39 -22.94
C HIS A 34 0.10 16.01 -21.80
N ASN A 35 -0.27 16.29 -20.55
CA ASN A 35 0.57 15.96 -19.41
C ASN A 35 0.65 14.45 -19.21
N VAL A 36 1.86 13.97 -18.94
CA VAL A 36 2.13 12.56 -18.66
C VAL A 36 2.79 12.45 -17.29
N VAL A 37 2.40 11.41 -16.53
CA VAL A 37 3.08 11.01 -15.29
C VAL A 37 3.96 9.79 -15.58
N VAL A 38 5.21 9.87 -15.17
CA VAL A 38 6.15 8.74 -15.20
C VAL A 38 6.42 8.30 -13.77
N LEU A 39 6.11 7.04 -13.46
CA LEU A 39 6.37 6.44 -12.16
C LEU A 39 7.66 5.62 -12.21
N HIS A 40 8.56 5.82 -11.25
CA HIS A 40 9.83 5.12 -11.16
C HIS A 40 10.07 4.60 -9.73
N ASN A 41 10.58 3.37 -9.62
CA ASN A 41 11.21 2.88 -8.40
C ASN A 41 12.38 1.95 -8.74
N LYS A 42 13.32 1.82 -7.80
CA LYS A 42 14.35 0.77 -7.82
C LYS A 42 13.79 -0.52 -7.22
N GLY A 43 14.16 -1.66 -7.80
CA GLY A 43 13.85 -2.99 -7.27
C GLY A 43 12.65 -3.63 -7.95
N ASN A 44 11.78 -4.28 -7.18
CA ASN A 44 10.61 -4.98 -7.71
C ASN A 44 9.44 -4.02 -8.02
N ARG A 45 8.38 -4.55 -8.63
CA ARG A 45 7.20 -3.77 -9.05
C ARG A 45 6.20 -3.49 -7.93
N GLY A 46 6.46 -3.93 -6.69
CA GLY A 46 5.50 -3.83 -5.59
C GLY A 46 5.14 -2.38 -5.25
N ARG A 47 6.13 -1.49 -5.17
CA ARG A 47 5.90 -0.07 -4.86
C ARG A 47 5.15 0.67 -5.97
N LEU A 48 5.50 0.42 -7.23
CA LEU A 48 4.75 0.93 -8.38
C LEU A 48 3.31 0.42 -8.38
N GLY A 49 3.14 -0.87 -8.08
CA GLY A 49 1.84 -1.50 -8.00
C GLY A 49 0.93 -0.87 -6.95
N VAL A 50 1.48 -0.46 -5.80
CA VAL A 50 0.74 0.31 -4.80
C VAL A 50 0.24 1.64 -5.38
N VAL A 51 1.10 2.40 -6.05
CA VAL A 51 0.73 3.70 -6.63
C VAL A 51 -0.32 3.55 -7.72
N VAL A 52 -0.12 2.62 -8.66
CA VAL A 52 -1.03 2.38 -9.78
C VAL A 52 -2.40 1.92 -9.28
N ALA A 53 -2.45 0.96 -8.35
CA ALA A 53 -3.71 0.48 -7.80
C ALA A 53 -4.45 1.56 -6.99
N ALA A 54 -3.72 2.33 -6.19
CA ALA A 54 -4.30 3.43 -5.44
C ALA A 54 -4.89 4.49 -6.38
N TYR A 55 -4.15 4.88 -7.42
CA TYR A 55 -4.62 5.87 -8.38
C TYR A 55 -5.83 5.37 -9.19
N MET A 56 -5.83 4.10 -9.59
CA MET A 56 -6.99 3.47 -10.24
C MET A 56 -8.26 3.54 -9.39
N HIS A 57 -8.15 3.32 -8.08
CA HIS A 57 -9.29 3.49 -7.16
C HIS A 57 -9.66 4.96 -6.94
N TYR A 58 -8.66 5.83 -6.81
CA TYR A 58 -8.85 7.26 -6.63
C TYR A 58 -9.60 7.88 -7.82
N SER A 59 -9.11 7.69 -9.04
CA SER A 59 -9.72 8.25 -10.25
C SER A 59 -11.09 7.69 -10.57
N ASN A 60 -11.41 6.46 -10.13
CA ASN A 60 -12.76 5.91 -10.26
C ASN A 60 -13.80 6.67 -9.41
N ILE A 61 -13.37 7.33 -8.33
CA ILE A 61 -14.25 8.09 -7.43
C ILE A 61 -14.18 9.59 -7.75
N SER A 62 -13.00 10.09 -8.15
CA SER A 62 -12.76 11.52 -8.34
C SER A 62 -12.91 12.04 -9.78
N ALA A 63 -12.84 11.19 -10.82
CA ALA A 63 -12.74 11.64 -12.21
C ALA A 63 -13.94 11.26 -13.10
N SER A 64 -14.08 11.95 -14.24
CA SER A 64 -15.14 11.73 -15.24
C SER A 64 -15.04 10.37 -15.93
N ALA A 65 -16.10 9.99 -16.65
CA ALA A 65 -16.19 8.74 -17.40
C ALA A 65 -15.07 8.56 -18.46
N ASP A 66 -14.44 9.65 -18.88
CA ASP A 66 -13.45 9.71 -19.98
C ASP A 66 -12.15 8.95 -19.70
N GLN A 67 -11.88 8.58 -18.44
CA GLN A 67 -10.70 7.80 -18.04
C GLN A 67 -10.91 6.28 -18.05
N ALA A 68 -11.94 5.77 -18.73
CA ALA A 68 -12.26 4.33 -18.74
C ALA A 68 -11.13 3.46 -19.32
N LEU A 69 -10.51 3.90 -20.43
CA LEU A 69 -9.40 3.20 -21.06
C LEU A 69 -8.16 3.15 -20.15
N ASP A 70 -7.86 4.26 -19.48
CA ASP A 70 -6.75 4.33 -18.52
C ASP A 70 -6.99 3.38 -17.34
N ARG A 71 -8.22 3.32 -16.82
CA ARG A 71 -8.59 2.36 -15.77
C ARG A 71 -8.42 0.92 -16.22
N PHE A 72 -8.80 0.61 -17.46
CA PHE A 72 -8.59 -0.73 -18.03
C PHE A 72 -7.10 -1.07 -18.14
N ALA A 73 -6.29 -0.15 -18.66
CA ALA A 73 -4.85 -0.34 -18.79
C ALA A 73 -4.16 -0.49 -17.42
N MET A 74 -4.52 0.34 -16.44
CA MET A 74 -4.02 0.24 -15.07
C MET A 74 -4.40 -1.09 -14.41
N LYS A 75 -5.66 -1.53 -14.58
CA LYS A 75 -6.14 -2.81 -14.05
C LYS A 75 -5.35 -3.97 -14.62
N ARG A 76 -5.19 -4.00 -15.96
CA ARG A 76 -4.41 -5.04 -16.63
C ARG A 76 -2.95 -5.06 -16.19
N PHE A 77 -2.31 -3.89 -16.08
CA PHE A 77 -0.95 -3.82 -15.53
C PHE A 77 -0.88 -4.38 -14.10
N TYR A 78 -1.84 -4.02 -13.25
CA TYR A 78 -1.89 -4.50 -11.88
C TYR A 78 -2.02 -6.03 -11.81
N GLU A 79 -2.96 -6.60 -12.57
CA GLU A 79 -3.19 -8.05 -12.64
C GLU A 79 -1.97 -8.79 -13.21
N ASP A 80 -1.43 -8.34 -14.35
CA ASP A 80 -0.34 -9.04 -15.06
C ASP A 80 1.02 -8.87 -14.38
N LYS A 81 1.29 -7.70 -13.78
CA LYS A 81 2.65 -7.30 -13.37
C LYS A 81 2.82 -7.15 -11.87
N VAL A 82 1.75 -6.92 -11.10
CA VAL A 82 1.82 -6.61 -9.66
C VAL A 82 1.30 -7.77 -8.83
N VAL A 83 0.15 -8.35 -9.15
CA VAL A 83 -0.45 -9.45 -8.37
C VAL A 83 0.53 -10.61 -8.09
N PRO A 84 1.38 -11.05 -9.04
CA PRO A 84 2.32 -12.14 -8.82
C PRO A 84 3.45 -11.83 -7.83
N VAL A 85 3.78 -10.54 -7.63
CA VAL A 85 4.93 -10.09 -6.82
C VAL A 85 4.54 -9.25 -5.60
N GLY A 86 3.25 -8.91 -5.47
CA GLY A 86 2.74 -7.99 -4.47
C GLY A 86 2.67 -8.62 -3.07
N GLN A 87 3.18 -7.89 -2.08
CA GLN A 87 3.14 -8.33 -0.68
C GLN A 87 1.70 -8.25 -0.11
N PRO A 88 1.32 -9.17 0.80
CA PRO A 88 0.00 -9.10 1.45
C PRO A 88 -0.27 -7.77 2.17
N SER A 89 0.76 -7.16 2.77
CA SER A 89 0.68 -5.85 3.41
C SER A 89 0.35 -4.74 2.41
N GLN A 90 0.92 -4.78 1.21
CA GLN A 90 0.63 -3.83 0.13
C GLN A 90 -0.82 -3.94 -0.32
N LYS A 91 -1.31 -5.16 -0.56
CA LYS A 91 -2.72 -5.42 -0.92
C LYS A 91 -3.68 -4.90 0.15
N ARG A 92 -3.36 -5.11 1.44
CA ARG A 92 -4.15 -4.62 2.57
C ARG A 92 -4.29 -3.09 2.57
N TYR A 93 -3.20 -2.36 2.34
CA TYR A 93 -3.23 -0.89 2.33
C TYR A 93 -4.00 -0.34 1.13
N ILE A 94 -3.95 -1.01 -0.03
CA ILE A 94 -4.80 -0.63 -1.17
C ILE A 94 -6.29 -0.84 -0.84
N HIS A 95 -6.61 -1.96 -0.19
CA HIS A 95 -7.98 -2.20 0.28
C HIS A 95 -8.41 -1.13 1.30
N TYR A 96 -7.56 -0.77 2.26
CA TYR A 96 -7.84 0.31 3.21
C TYR A 96 -8.06 1.65 2.52
N PHE A 97 -7.18 2.02 1.58
CA PHE A 97 -7.29 3.27 0.85
C PHE A 97 -8.58 3.34 0.02
N SER A 98 -8.87 2.29 -0.75
CA SER A 98 -10.12 2.17 -1.53
C SER A 98 -11.37 2.21 -0.64
N GLY A 99 -11.32 1.52 0.50
CA GLY A 99 -12.42 1.51 1.46
C GLY A 99 -12.64 2.87 2.12
N LEU A 100 -11.57 3.62 2.41
CA LEU A 100 -11.65 4.98 2.94
C LEU A 100 -12.23 5.95 1.90
N LEU A 101 -11.80 5.86 0.65
CA LEU A 101 -12.31 6.71 -0.44
C LEU A 101 -13.80 6.44 -0.72
N SER A 102 -14.24 5.18 -0.68
CA SER A 102 -15.64 4.81 -0.88
C SER A 102 -16.52 5.00 0.36
N GLY A 103 -15.93 5.32 1.52
CA GLY A 103 -16.63 5.42 2.79
C GLY A 103 -17.06 4.07 3.41
N SER A 104 -16.67 2.94 2.81
CA SER A 104 -16.94 1.60 3.36
C SER A 104 -16.05 1.25 4.56
N ILE A 105 -14.92 1.95 4.72
CA ILE A 105 -14.06 1.90 5.90
C ILE A 105 -14.07 3.29 6.56
N LYS A 106 -14.17 3.31 7.90
CA LYS A 106 -14.07 4.54 8.71
C LYS A 106 -12.79 4.51 9.55
N MET A 107 -12.13 5.65 9.69
CA MET A 107 -10.95 5.75 10.56
C MET A 107 -11.35 5.65 12.04
N ASN A 108 -10.60 4.85 12.79
CA ASN A 108 -10.68 4.82 14.23
C ASN A 108 -9.67 5.80 14.82
N ASN A 109 -10.17 6.86 15.47
CA ASN A 109 -9.33 7.87 16.13
C ASN A 109 -9.14 7.58 17.63
N LYS A 110 -9.69 6.49 18.15
CA LYS A 110 -9.50 6.09 19.55
C LYS A 110 -8.15 5.38 19.71
N PRO A 111 -7.43 5.62 20.82
CA PRO A 111 -6.24 4.84 21.12
C PRO A 111 -6.58 3.36 21.24
N LEU A 112 -5.67 2.51 20.77
CA LEU A 112 -5.77 1.06 20.85
C LEU A 112 -4.63 0.52 21.71
N PHE A 113 -4.95 -0.46 22.56
CA PHE A 113 -3.98 -1.13 23.42
C PHE A 113 -3.84 -2.58 22.94
N LEU A 114 -2.61 -2.99 22.63
CA LEU A 114 -2.32 -4.38 22.30
C LEU A 114 -1.99 -5.13 23.60
N HIS A 115 -2.92 -5.95 24.07
CA HIS A 115 -2.73 -6.71 25.31
C HIS A 115 -2.01 -8.04 25.08
N HIS A 116 -2.41 -8.79 24.05
CA HIS A 116 -1.88 -10.12 23.78
C HIS A 116 -1.79 -10.37 22.28
N VAL A 117 -0.81 -11.20 21.88
CA VAL A 117 -0.70 -11.78 20.53
C VAL A 117 -0.78 -13.28 20.69
N ILE A 118 -1.76 -13.90 20.05
CA ILE A 118 -1.99 -15.34 20.08
C ILE A 118 -1.58 -15.92 18.72
N MET A 119 -0.64 -16.87 18.72
CA MET A 119 -0.23 -17.60 17.53
C MET A 119 -0.96 -18.95 17.49
N HIS A 120 -1.74 -19.19 16.44
CA HIS A 120 -2.41 -20.47 16.23
C HIS A 120 -1.51 -21.41 15.44
N GLY A 121 -1.34 -22.63 15.94
CA GLY A 121 -0.37 -23.59 15.42
C GLY A 121 1.08 -23.24 15.80
N ILE A 122 1.97 -24.24 15.73
CA ILE A 122 3.39 -24.06 16.02
C ILE A 122 4.16 -24.18 14.69
N PRO A 123 4.73 -23.09 14.17
CA PRO A 123 5.61 -23.15 13.00
C PRO A 123 6.78 -24.09 13.25
N ASN A 124 7.20 -24.82 12.21
CA ASN A 124 8.32 -25.75 12.29
C ASN A 124 9.58 -25.14 11.64
N PHE A 125 10.30 -24.32 12.41
CA PHE A 125 11.54 -23.66 11.98
C PHE A 125 12.80 -24.28 12.60
N GLU A 126 12.67 -25.11 13.63
CA GLU A 126 13.80 -25.80 14.27
C GLU A 126 13.98 -27.24 13.75
N SER A 127 15.22 -27.73 13.76
CA SER A 127 15.58 -29.07 13.25
C SER A 127 14.90 -30.23 13.99
N LYS A 128 14.45 -30.01 15.24
CA LYS A 128 13.72 -30.99 16.06
C LYS A 128 12.22 -30.76 16.11
N GLY A 129 11.67 -29.86 15.30
CA GLY A 129 10.29 -29.42 15.45
C GLY A 129 10.17 -28.08 16.20
N GLY A 130 9.20 -27.26 15.83
CA GLY A 130 8.80 -26.06 16.56
C GLY A 130 9.58 -24.78 16.23
N CYS A 131 9.45 -23.78 17.09
CA CYS A 131 10.12 -22.47 16.94
C CYS A 131 10.28 -21.75 18.29
N ARG A 132 11.23 -20.81 18.37
CA ARG A 132 11.34 -19.81 19.44
C ARG A 132 10.93 -18.43 18.92
N PRO A 133 9.64 -18.07 19.00
CA PRO A 133 9.18 -16.79 18.46
C PRO A 133 9.61 -15.66 19.39
N PHE A 134 10.08 -14.57 18.80
CA PHE A 134 10.13 -13.27 19.46
C PHE A 134 9.30 -12.28 18.62
N LEU A 135 8.73 -11.28 19.28
CA LEU A 135 7.90 -10.27 18.66
C LEU A 135 8.58 -8.90 18.78
N LYS A 136 8.60 -8.16 17.67
CA LYS A 136 9.01 -6.75 17.67
C LYS A 136 7.95 -5.91 16.98
N ILE A 137 7.51 -4.85 17.66
CA ILE A 137 6.45 -3.96 17.18
C ILE A 137 7.08 -2.64 16.79
N TYR A 138 6.68 -2.14 15.62
CA TYR A 138 7.15 -0.88 15.08
C TYR A 138 5.98 0.09 14.88
N GLN A 139 6.21 1.35 15.20
CA GLN A 139 5.34 2.47 14.85
C GLN A 139 6.17 3.50 14.09
N ALA A 140 5.73 3.89 12.90
CA ALA A 140 6.46 4.81 12.03
C ALA A 140 7.95 4.42 11.84
N MET A 141 8.20 3.11 11.61
CA MET A 141 9.54 2.51 11.48
C MET A 141 10.42 2.57 12.75
N GLN A 142 9.89 3.05 13.88
CA GLN A 142 10.58 3.04 15.17
C GLN A 142 10.11 1.86 16.02
N PRO A 143 11.03 1.10 16.64
CA PRO A 143 10.64 0.01 17.52
C PRO A 143 10.03 0.56 18.80
N VAL A 144 8.80 0.12 19.12
CA VAL A 144 8.08 0.54 20.34
C VAL A 144 7.98 -0.57 21.37
N TYR A 145 8.19 -1.82 20.96
CA TYR A 145 8.19 -2.98 21.86
C TYR A 145 9.03 -4.12 21.27
N THR A 146 9.72 -4.86 22.13
CA THR A 146 10.39 -6.13 21.82
C THR A 146 10.08 -7.11 22.94
N SER A 147 9.60 -8.31 22.61
CA SER A 147 9.39 -9.36 23.61
C SER A 147 10.72 -9.88 24.15
N GLY A 148 10.67 -10.59 25.29
CA GLY A 148 11.79 -11.44 25.71
C GLY A 148 12.12 -12.51 24.66
N ILE A 149 13.36 -13.03 24.76
CA ILE A 149 13.89 -14.17 23.98
C ILE A 149 13.87 -15.41 24.87
#